data_AF-A0A0D2NZW9-F1
#
_entry.id   AF-A0A0D2NZW9-F1
#
_cell.length_a   1.000
_cell.length_b   1.000
_cell.length_c   1.000
_cell.angle_alpha   90.00
_cell.angle_beta   90.00
_cell.angle_gamma   90.00
#
_symmetry.space_group_name_H-M   'P 1'
#
loop_
_entity.id
_entity.type
_entity.pdbx_description
1 polymer ?
#
loop_
_entity_poly.entity_id
_entity_poly.type
_entity_poly.pdbx_seq_one_letter_code
_entity_poly.pdbx_strand_id
1 'polypeptide(L)'
;MTPSDFHRQRCITFFGQFLSYFLLPFISPDWSLSQQIESLSAYAHLAAALHLKHGTACLTGALYADSQAVVKNIVFITARLQIMDGNLTFFIIQEGTDRLEGLFGDTRTQDHSRNFDIKQLCEKLSIATLIDGAFERNPELDRGHRRLSILGTLGIDHINPKSWKGDTHVGNVDLHIQWENGRQKAINLLRE
;
A
#
# COMPACT_ATOMS: atom_id res chain seq x y z
N MET A 1 -5.72 -5.37 -37.51
CA MET A 1 -6.48 -4.96 -36.30
C MET A 1 -7.58 -4.02 -36.73
N THR A 2 -8.78 -4.23 -36.21
CA THR A 2 -9.94 -3.36 -36.47
C THR A 2 -9.84 -2.08 -35.62
N PRO A 3 -10.54 -0.99 -35.98
CA PRO A 3 -10.60 0.22 -35.15
C PRO A 3 -11.08 -0.04 -33.71
N SER A 4 -11.94 -1.05 -33.52
CA SER A 4 -12.40 -1.49 -32.19
C SER A 4 -11.26 -2.09 -31.35
N ASP A 5 -10.38 -2.89 -31.97
CA ASP A 5 -9.23 -3.49 -31.30
C ASP A 5 -8.25 -2.42 -30.80
N PHE A 6 -8.00 -1.38 -31.61
CA PHE A 6 -7.15 -0.25 -31.22
C PHE A 6 -7.74 0.54 -30.04
N HIS A 7 -9.05 0.79 -30.04
CA HIS A 7 -9.72 1.45 -28.93
C HIS A 7 -9.62 0.62 -27.64
N ARG A 8 -9.87 -0.68 -27.71
CA ARG A 8 -9.80 -1.58 -26.55
C ARG A 8 -8.38 -1.66 -25.99
N GLN A 9 -7.37 -1.75 -26.86
CA GLN A 9 -5.98 -1.76 -26.44
C GLN A 9 -5.63 -0.46 -25.69
N ARG A 10 -6.00 0.71 -26.23
CA ARG A 10 -5.79 2.00 -25.54
C ARG A 10 -6.44 2.03 -24.17
N CYS A 11 -7.68 1.57 -24.04
CA CYS A 11 -8.36 1.52 -22.75
C CYS A 11 -7.65 0.62 -21.73
N ILE A 12 -7.17 -0.55 -22.15
CA ILE A 12 -6.43 -1.48 -21.28
C ILE A 12 -5.08 -0.87 -20.87
N THR A 13 -4.34 -0.26 -21.81
CA THR A 13 -3.08 0.40 -21.51
C THR A 13 -3.26 1.56 -20.53
N PHE A 14 -4.24 2.43 -20.78
CA PHE A 14 -4.59 3.52 -19.87
C PHE A 14 -4.97 2.99 -18.49
N PHE A 15 -5.81 1.96 -18.42
CA PHE A 15 -6.24 1.38 -17.14
C PHE A 15 -5.06 0.75 -16.39
N GLY A 16 -4.15 0.07 -17.10
CA GLY A 16 -2.93 -0.47 -16.52
C GLY A 16 -2.01 0.63 -15.95
N GLN A 17 -1.81 1.73 -16.69
CA GLN A 17 -1.04 2.87 -16.23
C GLN A 17 -1.70 3.54 -15.02
N PHE A 18 -3.02 3.74 -15.07
CA PHE A 18 -3.81 4.28 -13.99
C PHE A 18 -3.65 3.47 -12.69
N LEU A 19 -3.81 2.15 -12.75
CA LEU A 19 -3.62 1.29 -11.57
C LEU A 19 -2.16 1.23 -11.11
N SER A 20 -1.19 1.34 -12.03
CA SER A 20 0.23 1.32 -11.68
C SER A 20 0.61 2.49 -10.77
N TYR A 21 -0.03 3.66 -10.93
CA TYR A 21 0.20 4.81 -10.06
C TYR A 21 -0.18 4.56 -8.59
N PHE A 22 -1.12 3.64 -8.34
CA PHE A 22 -1.47 3.21 -6.99
C PHE A 22 -0.60 2.07 -6.50
N LEU A 23 -0.36 1.05 -7.33
CA LEU A 23 0.30 -0.18 -6.92
C LEU A 23 1.82 -0.01 -6.73
N LEU A 24 2.50 0.61 -7.69
CA LEU A 24 3.96 0.72 -7.70
C LEU A 24 4.57 1.39 -6.47
N PRO A 25 3.96 2.43 -5.86
CA PRO A 25 4.41 2.99 -4.58
C PRO A 25 4.65 1.96 -3.50
N PHE A 26 3.85 0.90 -3.43
CA PHE A 26 3.93 -0.11 -2.38
C PHE A 26 4.89 -1.26 -2.73
N ILE A 27 5.20 -1.46 -4.01
CA ILE A 27 5.97 -2.63 -4.46
C ILE A 27 7.35 -2.31 -5.06
N SER A 28 7.72 -1.03 -5.16
CA SER A 28 8.98 -0.60 -5.80
C SER A 28 10.02 -0.20 -4.74
N PRO A 29 10.88 -1.12 -4.26
CA PRO A 29 11.78 -0.87 -3.13
C PRO A 29 12.83 0.22 -3.39
N ASP A 30 13.12 0.50 -4.67
CA ASP A 30 14.07 1.54 -5.07
C ASP A 30 13.45 2.95 -5.07
N TRP A 31 12.13 3.09 -4.83
CA TRP A 31 11.46 4.38 -4.84
C TRP A 31 11.62 5.12 -3.51
N SER A 32 11.91 6.41 -3.61
CA SER A 32 11.81 7.35 -2.49
C SER A 32 10.36 7.65 -2.11
N LEU A 33 10.16 8.12 -0.87
CA LEU A 33 8.85 8.59 -0.40
C LEU A 33 8.30 9.72 -1.27
N SER A 34 9.16 10.60 -1.78
CA SER A 34 8.77 11.63 -2.75
C SER A 34 8.16 11.03 -4.02
N GLN A 35 8.81 10.02 -4.61
CA GLN A 35 8.30 9.34 -5.81
C GLN A 35 7.01 8.57 -5.53
N GLN A 36 6.91 7.94 -4.36
CA GLN A 36 5.68 7.26 -3.91
C GLN A 36 4.51 8.25 -3.83
N ILE A 37 4.69 9.39 -3.15
CA ILE A 37 3.65 10.40 -2.98
C ILE A 37 3.27 11.06 -4.32
N GLU A 38 4.24 11.34 -5.19
CA GLU A 38 3.99 11.88 -6.53
C GLU A 38 3.11 10.92 -7.35
N SER A 39 3.42 9.63 -7.31
CA SER A 39 2.66 8.58 -7.98
C SER A 39 1.25 8.44 -7.40
N LEU A 40 1.11 8.40 -6.07
CA LEU A 40 -0.19 8.34 -5.39
C LEU A 40 -1.04 9.59 -5.67
N SER A 41 -0.42 10.76 -5.77
CA SER A 41 -1.10 11.99 -6.20
C SER A 41 -1.63 11.86 -7.64
N ALA A 42 -0.82 11.32 -8.57
CA ALA A 42 -1.28 11.07 -9.93
C ALA A 42 -2.49 10.13 -9.97
N TYR A 43 -2.44 9.03 -9.19
CA TYR A 43 -3.58 8.14 -9.02
C TYR A 43 -4.82 8.88 -8.50
N ALA A 44 -4.67 9.69 -7.43
CA ALA A 44 -5.79 10.38 -6.80
C ALA A 44 -6.51 11.32 -7.78
N HIS A 45 -5.76 12.08 -8.58
CA HIS A 45 -6.30 12.97 -9.60
C HIS A 45 -6.97 12.20 -10.76
N LEU A 46 -6.36 11.10 -11.23
CA LEU A 46 -6.94 10.25 -12.27
C LEU A 46 -8.25 9.60 -11.80
N ALA A 47 -8.24 9.01 -10.60
CA ALA A 47 -9.42 8.39 -10.01
C ALA A 47 -10.55 9.41 -9.83
N ALA A 48 -10.25 10.63 -9.38
CA ALA A 48 -11.24 11.70 -9.28
C ALA A 48 -11.80 12.09 -10.66
N ALA A 49 -10.95 12.27 -11.67
CA ALA A 49 -11.40 12.60 -13.02
C ALA A 49 -12.29 11.51 -13.63
N LEU A 50 -11.91 10.23 -13.46
CA LEU A 50 -12.69 9.08 -13.92
C LEU A 50 -14.02 8.99 -13.18
N HIS A 51 -14.05 9.23 -11.87
CA HIS A 51 -15.27 9.21 -11.07
C HIS A 51 -16.22 10.36 -11.46
N LEU A 52 -15.70 11.58 -11.67
CA LEU A 52 -16.50 12.72 -12.11
C LEU A 52 -17.10 12.51 -13.51
N LYS A 53 -16.36 11.87 -14.42
CA LYS A 53 -16.79 11.67 -15.81
C LYS A 53 -17.68 10.44 -16.02
N HIS A 54 -17.39 9.35 -15.31
CA HIS A 54 -18.00 8.04 -15.53
C HIS A 54 -18.74 7.48 -14.31
N GLY A 55 -18.77 8.21 -13.20
CA GLY A 55 -19.40 7.78 -11.95
C GLY A 55 -18.75 6.50 -11.42
N THR A 56 -19.59 5.49 -11.18
CA THR A 56 -19.17 4.20 -10.64
C THR A 56 -18.81 3.15 -11.69
N ALA A 57 -18.84 3.50 -12.98
CA ALA A 57 -18.59 2.55 -14.06
C ALA A 57 -17.14 2.05 -14.13
N CYS A 58 -16.18 2.87 -13.67
CA CYS A 58 -14.76 2.51 -13.64
C CYS A 58 -14.31 2.01 -12.25
N LEU A 59 -14.70 2.71 -11.19
CA LEU A 59 -14.43 2.35 -9.80
C LEU A 59 -15.75 2.34 -9.05
N THR A 60 -16.00 1.30 -8.26
CA THR A 60 -17.16 1.32 -7.36
C THR A 60 -17.01 2.46 -6.35
N GLY A 61 -18.13 2.95 -5.81
CA GLY A 61 -18.09 4.05 -4.83
C GLY A 61 -17.22 3.72 -3.61
N ALA A 62 -17.28 2.47 -3.13
CA ALA A 62 -16.44 1.97 -2.04
C ALA A 62 -14.95 1.98 -2.44
N LEU A 63 -14.60 1.39 -3.59
CA LEU A 63 -13.21 1.34 -4.03
C LEU A 63 -12.60 2.73 -4.24
N TYR A 64 -13.38 3.66 -4.81
CA TYR A 64 -12.98 5.05 -4.92
C TYR A 64 -12.74 5.69 -3.55
N ALA A 65 -13.70 5.59 -2.63
CA ALA A 65 -13.59 6.18 -1.30
C ALA A 65 -12.41 5.61 -0.50
N ASP A 66 -12.25 4.29 -0.50
CA ASP A 66 -11.21 3.59 0.26
C ASP A 66 -9.82 3.91 -0.28
N SER A 67 -9.63 3.84 -1.59
CA SER A 67 -8.32 4.16 -2.20
C SER A 67 -7.93 5.64 -2.05
N GLN A 68 -8.89 6.57 -2.11
CA GLN A 68 -8.65 7.99 -1.80
C GLN A 68 -8.32 8.19 -0.32
N ALA A 69 -8.96 7.44 0.58
CA ALA A 69 -8.65 7.47 2.00
C ALA A 69 -7.22 7.01 2.29
N VAL A 70 -6.73 5.97 1.60
CA VAL A 70 -5.32 5.52 1.67
C VAL A 70 -4.36 6.64 1.26
N VAL A 71 -4.57 7.25 0.09
CA VAL A 71 -3.70 8.35 -0.39
C VAL A 71 -3.71 9.52 0.60
N LYS A 72 -4.90 9.93 1.05
CA LYS A 72 -5.04 11.00 2.05
C LYS A 72 -4.28 10.66 3.33
N ASN A 73 -4.45 9.45 3.86
CA ASN A 73 -3.80 9.03 5.10
C ASN A 73 -2.28 9.11 4.99
N ILE A 74 -1.70 8.59 3.92
CA ILE A 74 -0.25 8.64 3.66
C ILE A 74 0.27 10.08 3.63
N VAL A 75 -0.41 10.99 2.93
CA VAL A 75 -0.01 12.41 2.86
C VAL A 75 -0.09 13.07 4.23
N PHE A 76 -1.18 12.86 4.98
CA PHE A 76 -1.36 13.44 6.31
C PHE A 76 -0.37 12.89 7.33
N ILE A 77 -0.09 11.59 7.32
CA ILE A 77 0.92 10.98 8.19
C ILE A 77 2.29 11.55 7.88
N THR A 78 2.66 11.66 6.59
CA THR A 78 3.93 12.29 6.19
C THR A 78 4.05 13.69 6.76
N ALA A 79 3.02 14.54 6.59
CA ALA A 79 3.00 15.90 7.13
C ALA A 79 3.13 15.92 8.67
N ARG A 80 2.43 15.02 9.37
CA ARG A 80 2.51 14.91 10.83
C ARG A 80 3.91 14.52 11.29
N LEU A 81 4.53 13.54 10.62
CA LEU A 81 5.88 13.09 10.93
C LEU A 81 6.91 14.20 10.66
N GLN A 82 6.74 15.00 9.58
CA GLN A 82 7.59 16.17 9.31
C GLN A 82 7.56 17.21 10.44
N ILE A 83 6.39 17.45 11.03
CA ILE A 83 6.23 18.38 12.16
C ILE A 83 6.89 17.81 13.43
N MET A 84 6.83 16.49 13.61
CA MET A 84 7.41 15.81 14.77
C MET A 84 8.95 15.79 14.71
N ASP A 85 9.50 15.21 13.64
CA ASP A 85 10.93 15.16 13.36
C ASP A 85 11.15 14.76 11.89
N GLY A 86 11.78 15.64 11.11
CA GLY A 86 12.08 15.42 9.70
C GLY A 86 13.02 14.24 9.42
N ASN A 87 13.76 13.76 10.42
CA ASN A 87 14.65 12.60 10.27
C ASN A 87 13.92 11.26 10.42
N LEU A 88 12.61 11.26 10.71
CA LEU A 88 11.85 10.01 10.79
C LEU A 88 11.70 9.38 9.40
N THR A 89 11.85 8.06 9.35
CA THR A 89 11.57 7.27 8.14
C THR A 89 10.12 6.81 8.14
N PHE A 90 9.44 6.95 7.00
CA PHE A 90 8.09 6.47 6.82
C PHE A 90 8.00 5.45 5.68
N PHE A 91 7.68 4.20 6.03
CA PHE A 91 7.50 3.11 5.08
C PHE A 91 6.02 2.89 4.82
N ILE A 92 5.47 3.44 3.74
CA ILE A 92 4.02 3.39 3.45
C ILE A 92 3.47 1.97 3.29
N ILE A 93 4.31 0.98 3.04
CA ILE A 93 3.94 -0.44 3.02
C ILE A 93 3.43 -0.95 4.38
N GLN A 94 3.76 -0.25 5.47
CA GLN A 94 3.31 -0.59 6.81
C GLN A 94 1.91 -0.03 7.12
N GLU A 95 1.33 0.79 6.23
CA GLU A 95 -0.05 1.30 6.36
C GLU A 95 -1.10 0.27 5.92
N GLY A 96 -0.68 -0.95 5.55
CA GLY A 96 -1.56 -2.07 5.26
C GLY A 96 -2.03 -2.83 6.51
N THR A 97 -2.94 -3.79 6.32
CA THR A 97 -3.47 -4.64 7.37
C THR A 97 -2.68 -5.94 7.59
N ASP A 98 -1.66 -6.22 6.77
CA ASP A 98 -0.91 -7.49 6.79
C ASP A 98 -0.44 -7.91 8.19
N ARG A 99 0.05 -6.97 8.99
CA ARG A 99 0.48 -7.25 10.38
C ARG A 99 -0.69 -7.65 11.28
N LEU A 100 -1.82 -6.98 11.12
CA LEU A 100 -3.04 -7.29 11.85
C LEU A 100 -3.65 -8.61 11.38
N GLU A 101 -3.57 -8.92 10.09
CA GLU A 101 -3.97 -10.20 9.52
C GLU A 101 -3.09 -11.34 10.02
N GLY A 102 -1.78 -11.12 10.14
CA GLY A 102 -0.85 -12.05 10.80
C GLY A 102 -1.26 -12.33 12.23
N LEU A 103 -1.52 -11.28 13.03
CA LEU A 103 -1.98 -11.41 14.42
C LEU A 103 -3.30 -12.18 14.55
N PHE A 104 -4.25 -11.93 13.64
CA PHE A 104 -5.52 -12.68 13.60
C PHE A 104 -5.32 -14.12 13.13
N GLY A 105 -4.38 -14.35 12.21
CA GLY A 105 -3.92 -15.68 11.81
C GLY A 105 -3.42 -16.47 13.01
N ASP A 106 -2.50 -15.90 13.77
CA ASP A 106 -1.94 -16.50 14.99
C ASP A 106 -3.03 -16.81 16.01
N THR A 107 -3.91 -15.85 16.28
CA THR A 107 -5.07 -16.03 17.19
C THR A 107 -5.90 -17.26 16.79
N ARG A 108 -6.09 -17.49 15.49
CA ARG A 108 -6.87 -18.62 14.94
C ARG A 108 -6.09 -19.95 14.94
N THR A 109 -4.77 -19.92 15.04
CA THR A 109 -3.90 -21.12 15.01
C THR A 109 -3.23 -21.46 16.34
N GLN A 110 -3.40 -20.63 17.38
CA GLN A 110 -2.84 -20.86 18.71
C GLN A 110 -3.29 -22.17 19.36
N ASP A 111 -4.50 -22.64 19.06
CA ASP A 111 -5.02 -23.93 19.50
C ASP A 111 -5.94 -24.57 18.43
N HIS A 112 -6.62 -25.65 18.79
CA HIS A 112 -7.55 -26.33 17.90
C HIS A 112 -8.91 -25.62 17.76
N SER A 113 -9.20 -24.59 18.57
CA SER A 113 -10.48 -23.88 18.59
C SER A 113 -10.42 -22.62 17.73
N ARG A 114 -10.68 -22.79 16.44
CA ARG A 114 -10.67 -21.70 15.44
C ARG A 114 -11.76 -20.64 15.63
N ASN A 115 -12.82 -21.00 16.36
CA ASN A 115 -13.91 -20.09 16.72
C ASN A 115 -13.82 -19.87 18.22
N PHE A 116 -13.76 -18.62 18.64
CA PHE A 116 -13.61 -18.21 20.02
C PHE A 116 -14.65 -17.15 20.36
N ASP A 117 -15.10 -17.14 21.61
CA ASP A 117 -15.90 -16.03 22.13
C ASP A 117 -15.03 -14.78 22.36
N ILE A 118 -15.65 -13.67 22.76
CA ILE A 118 -14.95 -12.40 22.96
C ILE A 118 -13.89 -12.47 24.07
N LYS A 119 -14.09 -13.29 25.10
CA LYS A 119 -13.15 -13.43 26.20
C LYS A 119 -11.92 -14.21 25.74
N GLN A 120 -12.15 -15.32 25.04
CA GLN A 120 -11.11 -16.12 24.43
C GLN A 120 -10.32 -15.30 23.38
N LEU A 121 -10.99 -14.45 22.59
CA LEU A 121 -10.31 -13.54 21.67
C LEU A 121 -9.34 -12.61 22.40
N CYS A 122 -9.77 -11.97 23.50
CA CYS A 122 -8.90 -11.09 24.29
C CYS A 122 -7.65 -11.81 24.83
N GLU A 123 -7.84 -13.02 25.36
CA GLU A 123 -6.75 -13.85 25.89
C GLU A 123 -5.77 -14.25 24.78
N LYS A 124 -6.29 -14.72 23.65
CA LYS A 124 -5.51 -15.12 22.47
C LYS A 124 -4.75 -13.96 21.85
N LEU A 125 -5.38 -12.80 21.68
CA LEU A 125 -4.71 -11.59 21.19
C LEU A 125 -3.58 -11.15 22.11
N SER A 126 -3.79 -11.21 23.43
CA SER A 126 -2.76 -10.88 24.41
C SER A 126 -1.55 -11.80 24.27
N ILE A 127 -1.79 -13.11 24.15
CA ILE A 127 -0.73 -14.10 23.94
C ILE A 127 -0.02 -13.87 22.59
N ALA A 128 -0.77 -13.66 21.51
CA ALA A 128 -0.23 -13.45 20.16
C ALA A 128 0.68 -12.21 20.14
N THR A 129 0.24 -11.11 20.77
CA THR A 129 1.02 -9.87 20.86
C THR A 129 2.30 -10.06 21.66
N LEU A 130 2.26 -10.84 22.75
CA LEU A 130 3.46 -11.14 23.54
C LEU A 130 4.48 -11.99 22.77
N ILE A 131 3.98 -12.97 22.00
CA ILE A 131 4.82 -13.81 21.13
C ILE A 131 5.43 -12.96 20.01
N ASP A 132 4.63 -12.17 19.31
CA ASP A 132 5.08 -11.29 18.22
C ASP A 132 6.13 -10.30 18.73
N GLY A 133 5.88 -9.63 19.85
CA GLY A 133 6.86 -8.74 20.47
C GLY A 133 8.14 -9.46 20.95
N ALA A 134 8.06 -10.73 21.34
CA ALA A 134 9.24 -11.52 21.68
C ALA A 134 10.08 -11.87 20.44
N PHE A 135 9.42 -12.20 19.33
CA PHE A 135 10.06 -12.43 18.03
C PHE A 135 10.66 -11.17 17.41
N GLU A 136 9.98 -10.03 17.51
CA GLU A 136 10.53 -8.74 17.07
C GLU A 136 11.85 -8.40 17.80
N ARG A 137 11.92 -8.69 19.10
CA ARG A 137 13.13 -8.49 19.91
C ARG A 137 14.22 -9.54 19.67
N ASN A 138 13.84 -10.72 19.18
CA ASN A 138 14.74 -11.86 18.97
C ASN A 138 14.47 -12.50 17.58
N PRO A 139 14.84 -11.81 16.48
CA PRO A 139 14.47 -12.23 15.13
C PRO A 139 14.99 -13.62 14.74
N GLU A 140 16.02 -14.13 15.41
CA GLU A 140 16.58 -15.47 15.22
C GLU A 140 15.66 -16.60 15.71
N LEU A 141 14.73 -16.29 16.62
CA LEU A 141 13.75 -17.25 17.14
C LEU A 141 12.55 -17.41 16.20
N ASP A 142 12.28 -16.39 15.38
CA ASP A 142 11.20 -16.42 14.42
C ASP A 142 11.63 -17.14 13.14
N ARG A 143 11.16 -18.38 13.01
CA ARG A 143 11.39 -19.19 11.80
C ARG A 143 10.45 -18.79 10.66
N GLY A 144 9.49 -17.90 10.92
CA GLY A 144 8.37 -17.59 10.05
C GLY A 144 7.47 -18.79 9.79
N HIS A 145 6.35 -18.57 9.12
CA HIS A 145 5.59 -19.68 8.55
C HIS A 145 6.43 -20.34 7.44
N ARG A 146 6.59 -21.66 7.51
CA ARG A 146 7.22 -22.45 6.44
C ARG A 146 6.35 -22.36 5.18
N ARG A 147 6.59 -21.33 4.35
CA ARG A 147 5.98 -21.23 3.02
C ARG A 147 6.42 -22.47 2.25
N LEU A 148 5.46 -23.31 1.83
CA LEU A 148 5.68 -24.29 0.79
C LEU A 148 6.23 -23.49 -0.40
N SER A 149 7.48 -23.78 -0.81
CA SER A 149 8.13 -23.04 -1.88
C SER A 149 7.29 -23.19 -3.14
N ILE A 150 6.56 -22.13 -3.50
CA ILE A 150 5.92 -22.04 -4.81
C ILE A 150 7.05 -21.71 -5.77
N LEU A 151 7.54 -22.76 -6.44
CA LEU A 151 8.42 -22.66 -7.58
C LEU A 151 7.78 -21.73 -8.62
N GLY A 152 8.39 -20.57 -8.84
CA GLY A 152 7.99 -19.63 -9.89
C GLY A 152 8.17 -18.18 -9.47
N THR A 153 9.42 -17.72 -9.47
CA THR A 153 9.88 -16.33 -9.63
C THR A 153 8.80 -15.24 -9.63
N LEU A 154 8.56 -14.63 -8.46
CA LEU A 154 8.18 -13.21 -8.24
C LEU A 154 8.08 -12.98 -6.72
N GLY A 155 9.24 -12.80 -6.08
CA GLY A 155 9.40 -12.53 -4.64
C GLY A 155 9.00 -11.11 -4.22
N ILE A 156 7.90 -10.58 -4.75
CA ILE A 156 7.35 -9.25 -4.41
C ILE A 156 6.37 -9.36 -3.22
N ASP A 157 6.02 -10.58 -2.82
CA ASP A 157 4.92 -10.82 -1.87
C ASP A 157 5.23 -10.47 -0.41
N HIS A 158 6.50 -10.22 -0.03
CA HIS A 158 6.90 -9.80 1.32
C HIS A 158 7.98 -8.70 1.25
N ILE A 159 7.59 -7.52 0.76
CA ILE A 159 8.44 -6.33 0.88
C ILE A 159 8.35 -5.84 2.32
N ASN A 160 9.51 -5.64 2.94
CA ASN A 160 9.61 -5.16 4.31
C ASN A 160 10.49 -3.90 4.34
N PRO A 161 10.47 -3.11 5.43
CA PRO A 161 11.31 -1.93 5.53
C PRO A 161 12.80 -2.20 5.32
N LYS A 162 13.30 -3.40 5.69
CA LYS A 162 14.71 -3.77 5.52
C LYS A 162 15.10 -3.96 4.05
N SER A 163 14.17 -4.32 3.17
CA SER A 163 14.42 -4.47 1.74
C SER A 163 14.23 -3.17 0.95
N TRP A 164 13.75 -2.10 1.60
CA TRP A 164 13.58 -0.79 0.99
C TRP A 164 14.92 -0.06 0.86
N LYS A 165 15.20 0.48 -0.33
CA LYS A 165 16.47 1.15 -0.67
C LYS A 165 16.31 2.62 -0.99
N GLY A 166 15.13 3.03 -1.47
CA GLY A 166 14.83 4.43 -1.71
C GLY A 166 14.78 5.24 -0.43
N ASP A 167 14.97 6.55 -0.55
CA ASP A 167 14.95 7.46 0.59
C ASP A 167 13.53 7.63 1.14
N THR A 168 13.32 7.21 2.41
CA THR A 168 12.04 7.27 3.09
C THR A 168 11.98 8.32 4.21
N HIS A 169 12.97 9.21 4.31
CA HIS A 169 12.95 10.28 5.32
C HIS A 169 11.88 11.31 4.99
N VAL A 170 10.99 11.58 5.94
CA VAL A 170 9.87 12.49 5.72
C VAL A 170 10.31 13.93 5.47
N GLY A 171 11.42 14.36 6.07
CA GLY A 171 11.97 15.71 5.89
C GLY A 171 12.46 16.01 4.47
N ASN A 172 12.76 14.99 3.67
CA ASN A 172 13.22 15.15 2.28
C ASN A 172 12.06 15.27 1.28
N VAL A 173 10.82 15.20 1.76
CA VAL A 173 9.62 15.27 0.92
C VAL A 173 9.03 16.67 0.93
N ASP A 174 8.97 17.32 -0.22
CA ASP A 174 8.11 18.50 -0.40
C ASP A 174 6.71 18.05 -0.87
N LEU A 175 5.77 17.95 0.07
CA LEU A 175 4.41 17.49 -0.20
C LEU A 175 3.69 18.32 -1.27
N HIS A 176 3.91 19.63 -1.29
CA HIS A 176 3.26 20.51 -2.27
C HIS A 176 3.79 20.23 -3.68
N ILE A 177 5.11 20.14 -3.83
CA ILE A 177 5.75 19.83 -5.12
C ILE A 177 5.31 18.44 -5.61
N GLN A 178 5.37 17.41 -4.77
CA GLN A 178 4.99 16.05 -5.19
C GLN A 178 3.51 15.96 -5.54
N TRP A 179 2.64 16.65 -4.80
CA TRP A 179 1.21 16.69 -5.11
C TRP A 179 0.95 17.33 -6.48
N GLU A 180 1.58 18.48 -6.75
CA GLU A 180 1.46 19.20 -8.02
C GLU A 180 2.02 18.40 -9.20
N ASN A 181 3.21 17.80 -9.04
CA ASN A 181 3.81 16.95 -10.07
C ASN A 181 2.90 15.76 -10.42
N GLY A 182 2.31 15.12 -9.40
CA GLY A 182 1.33 14.05 -9.59
C GLY A 182 0.11 14.52 -10.40
N ARG A 183 -0.41 15.73 -10.10
CA ARG A 183 -1.49 16.35 -10.89
C ARG A 183 -1.09 16.54 -12.34
N GLN A 184 0.11 17.05 -12.61
CA GLN A 184 0.59 17.25 -13.99
C GLN A 184 0.72 15.92 -14.76
N LYS A 185 1.23 14.86 -14.10
CA LYS A 185 1.26 13.51 -14.68
C LYS A 185 -0.14 13.01 -15.06
N ALA A 186 -1.12 13.20 -14.16
CA ALA A 186 -2.50 12.84 -14.43
C ALA A 186 -3.10 13.60 -15.62
N ILE A 187 -2.87 14.93 -15.69
CA ILE A 187 -3.34 15.76 -16.79
C ILE A 187 -2.74 15.31 -18.13
N ASN A 188 -1.44 15.01 -18.15
CA ASN A 188 -0.77 14.55 -19.36
C ASN A 188 -1.35 13.21 -19.84
N LEU A 189 -1.56 12.27 -18.93
CA LEU A 189 -2.13 10.97 -19.27
C LEU A 189 -3.58 11.06 -19.80
N LEU A 190 -4.39 11.98 -19.26
CA LEU A 190 -5.76 12.18 -19.73
C LEU A 190 -5.85 12.82 -21.13
N ARG A 191 -4.75 13.40 -21.62
CA ARG A 191 -4.66 14.01 -22.96
C ARG A 191 -4.25 13.01 -24.03
N GLU A 192 -3.67 11.87 -23.66
CA GLU A 192 -3.19 10.81 -24.57
C GLU A 192 -4.33 9.97 -25.18
#